data_AF-A0AAE3UC58-F1
#
_entry.id   AF-A0AAE3UC58-F1
#
_cell.length_a   1.000
_cell.length_b   1.000
_cell.length_c   1.000
_cell.angle_alpha   90.00
_cell.angle_beta   90.00
_cell.angle_gamma   90.00
#
_symmetry.space_group_name_H-M   'P 1'
#
loop_
_entity.id
_entity.type
_entity.pdbx_description
1 polymer ?
#
loop_
_entity_poly.entity_id
_entity_poly.type
_entity_poly.pdbx_seq_one_letter_code
_entity_poly.pdbx_strand_id
1 'polypeptide(L)'
;METPSSSNAQAKLQQSIAALQKTGKLDKPLISWWDDAVLPSLYMLTGNILDPLSMKFLLYHLSKMKREIPDEANLVLDQIDKSKSVDFVLKVLGLFVQNGSNNKEKYCLILVSQLGNESILLIVKKQIIDWIERYMRLQLAITALDIFTTWGTPKSYRTIYEFAKKYKTKKRNVGTAASAIIRRAAEKQGLTEEQFTDRLMPDFSFEGSFRYFEVEGQTYRAYIDMNFKLAYQNEEGKPLKSFPKNTPKELQSEFKDINKEIKGITQMQNSRLTNEMILHTKRTATTWSDLFQGNPILFAYAMRLVWGEYDANNLLKQTFVCQEDGSLLNAQEEEIVLDESSFVVLVHPILLEEEILQHWKQKFYESDLTQPFAQLHRPLIRVPEELKTQRMDTSFQDKKVNGYQIFGLEKTGWARGSVGDGGSISSYQRSIAELETTAVIETEGIGIGYYNNPEAALGKVYFVRTRFAPVWEIYDEKDNRLIPFEKVPATIYSEVMSDLQRLGNT
;
A
#
# COMPACT_ATOMS: atom_id res chain seq x y z
N MET A 1 20.68 -29.75 -14.92
CA MET A 1 20.04 -29.55 -16.23
C MET A 1 20.87 -28.52 -16.97
N GLU A 2 21.59 -28.96 -17.99
CA GLU A 2 22.42 -28.08 -18.82
C GLU A 2 21.54 -27.06 -19.54
N THR A 3 21.90 -25.78 -19.44
CA THR A 3 21.33 -24.72 -20.26
C THR A 3 21.58 -25.07 -21.74
N PRO A 4 20.57 -25.03 -22.63
CA PRO A 4 20.80 -25.29 -24.04
C PRO A 4 21.81 -24.26 -24.57
N SER A 5 22.85 -24.71 -25.29
CA SER A 5 23.77 -23.82 -25.99
C SER A 5 22.98 -22.83 -26.86
N SER A 6 23.32 -21.54 -26.84
CA SER A 6 22.60 -20.46 -27.56
C SER A 6 22.33 -20.77 -29.04
N SER A 7 23.24 -21.52 -29.68
CA SER A 7 23.11 -22.01 -31.06
C SER A 7 21.88 -22.89 -31.31
N ASN A 8 21.51 -23.74 -30.35
CA ASN A 8 20.35 -24.63 -30.45
C ASN A 8 19.02 -23.86 -30.30
N ALA A 9 18.98 -22.86 -29.42
CA ALA A 9 17.81 -22.01 -29.24
C ALA A 9 17.52 -21.18 -30.50
N GLN A 10 18.56 -20.62 -31.12
CA GLN A 10 18.43 -19.84 -32.35
C GLN A 10 17.99 -20.69 -33.55
N ALA A 11 18.53 -21.92 -33.68
CA ALA A 11 18.09 -22.86 -34.71
C ALA A 11 16.62 -23.26 -34.54
N LYS A 12 16.20 -23.54 -33.30
CA LYS A 12 14.80 -23.87 -32.96
C LYS A 12 13.84 -22.70 -33.24
N LEU A 13 14.26 -21.47 -32.96
CA LEU A 13 13.48 -20.26 -33.29
C LEU A 13 13.29 -20.15 -34.81
N GLN A 14 14.36 -20.24 -35.59
CA GLN A 14 14.30 -20.13 -37.05
C GLN A 14 13.42 -21.21 -37.69
N GLN A 15 13.52 -22.46 -37.20
CA GLN A 15 12.66 -23.55 -37.65
C GLN A 15 11.18 -23.30 -37.35
N SER A 16 10.87 -22.80 -36.14
CA SER A 16 9.51 -22.48 -35.71
C SER A 16 8.91 -21.33 -36.54
N ILE A 17 9.69 -20.28 -36.79
CA ILE A 17 9.29 -19.16 -37.64
C ILE A 17 8.98 -19.64 -39.05
N ALA A 18 9.87 -20.43 -39.67
CA ALA A 18 9.68 -20.95 -41.01
C ALA A 18 8.44 -21.85 -41.12
N ALA A 19 8.17 -22.67 -40.09
CA ALA A 19 6.97 -23.50 -40.04
C ALA A 19 5.68 -22.65 -39.97
N LEU A 20 5.67 -21.60 -39.15
CA LEU A 20 4.50 -20.73 -39.01
C LEU A 20 4.29 -19.85 -40.26
N GLN A 21 5.36 -19.37 -40.87
CA GLN A 21 5.31 -18.57 -42.09
C GLN A 21 4.66 -19.34 -43.25
N LYS A 22 4.96 -20.64 -43.40
CA LYS A 22 4.31 -21.51 -44.41
C LYS A 22 2.79 -21.58 -44.30
N THR A 23 2.23 -21.24 -43.14
CA THR A 23 0.77 -21.23 -42.91
C THR A 23 0.09 -19.92 -43.31
N GLY A 24 0.86 -18.91 -43.75
CA GLY A 24 0.38 -17.56 -44.10
C GLY A 24 -0.06 -16.71 -42.91
N LYS A 25 0.11 -17.22 -41.67
CA LYS A 25 -0.34 -16.53 -40.45
C LYS A 25 0.50 -15.31 -40.06
N LEU A 26 1.67 -15.15 -40.66
CA LEU A 26 2.58 -14.01 -40.45
C LEU A 26 2.51 -12.97 -41.58
N ASP A 27 1.69 -13.21 -42.61
CA ASP A 27 1.65 -12.39 -43.83
C ASP A 27 0.95 -11.04 -43.58
N LYS A 28 0.01 -11.00 -42.63
CA LYS A 28 -0.76 -9.81 -42.27
C LYS A 28 -0.45 -9.36 -40.86
N PRO A 29 -0.46 -8.04 -40.59
CA PRO A 29 -0.31 -7.53 -39.24
C PRO A 29 -1.50 -7.99 -38.37
N LEU A 30 -1.21 -8.44 -37.14
CA LEU A 30 -2.21 -8.87 -36.16
C LEU A 30 -3.04 -7.72 -35.60
N ILE A 31 -2.48 -6.52 -35.69
CA ILE A 31 -3.03 -5.27 -35.17
C ILE A 31 -3.06 -4.29 -36.33
N SER A 32 -4.20 -3.67 -36.60
CA SER A 32 -4.38 -2.78 -37.76
C SER A 32 -3.55 -1.50 -37.68
N TRP A 33 -3.25 -1.01 -36.47
CA TRP A 33 -2.44 0.18 -36.23
C TRP A 33 -0.95 -0.11 -36.03
N TRP A 34 -0.53 -1.38 -36.10
CA TRP A 34 0.88 -1.76 -35.93
C TRP A 34 1.65 -1.54 -37.22
N ASP A 35 2.64 -0.66 -37.15
CA ASP A 35 3.52 -0.32 -38.26
C ASP A 35 4.98 -0.42 -37.80
N ASP A 36 5.72 -1.36 -38.41
CA ASP A 36 7.12 -1.63 -38.10
C ASP A 36 8.03 -0.42 -38.40
N ALA A 37 7.62 0.50 -39.29
CA ALA A 37 8.42 1.67 -39.67
C ALA A 37 8.46 2.77 -38.59
N VAL A 38 7.48 2.81 -37.70
CA VAL A 38 7.35 3.86 -36.66
C VAL A 38 7.69 3.36 -35.26
N LEU A 39 7.98 2.06 -35.13
CA LEU A 39 8.35 1.44 -33.87
C LEU A 39 9.87 1.52 -33.67
N PRO A 40 10.34 1.94 -32.47
CA PRO A 40 11.75 1.86 -32.13
C PRO A 40 12.28 0.43 -32.25
N SER A 41 13.58 0.28 -32.45
CA SER A 41 14.19 -1.05 -32.53
C SER A 41 14.07 -1.81 -31.21
N LEU A 42 13.79 -3.10 -31.31
CA LEU A 42 13.92 -4.04 -30.20
C LEU A 42 15.30 -4.68 -30.26
N TYR A 43 16.05 -4.67 -29.16
CA TYR A 43 17.43 -5.14 -29.15
C TYR A 43 17.52 -6.53 -28.52
N MET A 44 18.28 -7.42 -29.15
CA MET A 44 18.65 -8.71 -28.58
C MET A 44 19.82 -8.55 -27.60
N LEU A 45 20.01 -9.51 -26.70
CA LEU A 45 21.16 -9.60 -25.79
C LEU A 45 22.51 -9.63 -26.52
N THR A 46 22.51 -10.08 -27.78
CA THR A 46 23.69 -10.06 -28.66
C THR A 46 24.04 -8.66 -29.18
N GLY A 47 23.19 -7.66 -28.94
CA GLY A 47 23.32 -6.29 -29.45
C GLY A 47 22.66 -6.06 -30.81
N ASN A 48 22.24 -7.12 -31.50
CA ASN A 48 21.55 -7.02 -32.80
C ASN A 48 20.10 -6.56 -32.64
N ILE A 49 19.55 -5.94 -33.68
CA ILE A 49 18.12 -5.59 -33.76
C ILE A 49 17.32 -6.85 -34.08
N LEU A 50 16.21 -7.07 -33.37
CA LEU A 50 15.27 -8.16 -33.66
C LEU A 50 14.65 -7.95 -35.03
N ASP A 51 14.66 -9.00 -35.87
CA ASP A 51 14.07 -8.92 -37.19
C ASP A 51 12.53 -8.85 -37.15
N PRO A 52 11.87 -8.21 -38.14
CA PRO A 52 10.41 -8.07 -38.16
C PRO A 52 9.64 -9.39 -38.16
N LEU A 53 10.21 -10.47 -38.70
CA LEU A 53 9.52 -11.75 -38.78
C LEU A 53 9.47 -12.42 -37.41
N SER A 54 10.56 -12.36 -36.64
CA SER A 54 10.59 -12.77 -35.23
C SER A 54 9.63 -11.94 -34.38
N MET A 55 9.47 -10.63 -34.67
CA MET A 55 8.50 -9.79 -33.96
C MET A 55 7.05 -10.20 -34.24
N LYS A 56 6.69 -10.45 -35.51
CA LYS A 56 5.36 -10.95 -35.89
C LYS A 56 5.09 -12.33 -35.28
N PHE A 57 6.10 -13.20 -35.24
CA PHE A 57 6.03 -14.50 -34.58
C PHE A 57 5.72 -14.36 -33.09
N LEU A 58 6.44 -13.49 -32.38
CA LEU A 58 6.19 -13.19 -30.97
C LEU A 58 4.75 -12.71 -30.74
N LEU A 59 4.30 -11.69 -31.49
CA LEU A 59 2.93 -11.18 -31.39
C LEU A 59 1.88 -12.24 -31.64
N TYR A 60 2.09 -13.12 -32.63
CA TYR A 60 1.17 -14.20 -32.93
C TYR A 60 0.96 -15.10 -31.71
N HIS A 61 2.05 -15.59 -31.12
CA HIS A 61 1.96 -16.49 -29.97
C HIS A 61 1.37 -15.78 -28.74
N LEU A 62 1.76 -14.54 -28.46
CA LEU A 62 1.16 -13.75 -27.38
C LEU A 62 -0.35 -13.51 -27.59
N SER A 63 -0.80 -13.32 -28.84
CA SER A 63 -2.23 -13.18 -29.15
C SER A 63 -3.06 -14.45 -28.89
N LYS A 64 -2.40 -15.62 -28.84
CA LYS A 64 -3.01 -16.92 -28.55
C LYS A 64 -2.89 -17.34 -27.09
N MET A 65 -2.25 -16.52 -26.26
CA MET A 65 -2.07 -16.78 -24.83
C MET A 65 -3.42 -16.97 -24.14
N LYS A 66 -3.53 -18.02 -23.33
CA LYS A 66 -4.69 -18.29 -22.47
C LYS A 66 -4.39 -18.08 -21.00
N ARG A 67 -3.38 -18.79 -20.47
CA ARG A 67 -3.00 -18.77 -19.05
C ARG A 67 -1.53 -18.45 -18.86
N GLU A 68 -0.66 -19.12 -19.61
CA GLU A 68 0.79 -18.97 -19.53
C GLU A 68 1.37 -18.55 -20.88
N ILE A 69 2.57 -17.96 -20.83
CA ILE A 69 3.29 -17.54 -22.04
C ILE A 69 3.65 -18.80 -22.83
N PRO A 70 3.28 -18.89 -24.12
CA PRO A 70 3.64 -20.06 -24.93
C PRO A 70 5.15 -20.23 -25.03
N ASP A 71 5.63 -21.47 -25.00
CA ASP A 71 7.07 -21.79 -25.14
C ASP A 71 7.69 -21.18 -26.39
N GLU A 72 6.91 -21.08 -27.48
CA GLU A 72 7.36 -20.44 -28.70
C GLU A 72 7.62 -18.94 -28.52
N ALA A 73 6.82 -18.24 -27.73
CA ALA A 73 7.07 -16.83 -27.43
C ALA A 73 8.36 -16.65 -26.61
N ASN A 74 8.64 -17.56 -25.68
CA ASN A 74 9.86 -17.53 -24.86
C ASN A 74 11.14 -17.68 -25.71
N LEU A 75 11.08 -18.39 -26.84
CA LEU A 75 12.20 -18.45 -27.78
C LEU A 75 12.65 -17.06 -28.24
N VAL A 76 11.76 -16.07 -28.30
CA VAL A 76 12.12 -14.68 -28.62
C VAL A 76 12.38 -13.87 -27.36
N LEU A 77 11.47 -13.92 -26.37
CA LEU A 77 11.52 -13.09 -25.17
C LEU A 77 12.82 -13.25 -24.37
N ASP A 78 13.32 -14.48 -24.25
CA ASP A 78 14.54 -14.80 -23.49
C ASP A 78 15.81 -14.22 -24.13
N GLN A 79 15.73 -13.78 -25.39
CA GLN A 79 16.85 -13.22 -26.14
C GLN A 79 16.84 -11.69 -26.16
N ILE A 80 15.86 -11.01 -25.55
CA ILE A 80 15.71 -9.55 -25.63
C ILE A 80 16.47 -8.83 -24.51
N ASP A 81 17.25 -7.81 -24.87
CA ASP A 81 17.80 -6.84 -23.94
C ASP A 81 16.70 -5.83 -23.56
N LYS A 82 16.09 -6.08 -22.40
CA LYS A 82 15.01 -5.24 -21.84
C LYS A 82 15.48 -3.82 -21.52
N SER A 83 16.76 -3.63 -21.20
CA SER A 83 17.29 -2.31 -20.83
C SER A 83 17.40 -1.38 -22.03
N LYS A 84 17.76 -1.92 -23.20
CA LYS A 84 17.85 -1.17 -24.46
C LYS A 84 16.53 -1.06 -25.21
N SER A 85 15.51 -1.79 -24.78
CA SER A 85 14.22 -1.89 -25.47
C SER A 85 13.11 -1.00 -24.86
N VAL A 86 13.46 -0.11 -23.91
CA VAL A 86 12.50 0.73 -23.19
C VAL A 86 11.67 1.62 -24.13
N ASP A 87 12.30 2.26 -25.12
CA ASP A 87 11.60 3.15 -26.05
C ASP A 87 10.56 2.41 -26.89
N PHE A 88 10.88 1.18 -27.32
CA PHE A 88 9.94 0.32 -28.02
C PHE A 88 8.72 0.01 -27.15
N VAL A 89 8.95 -0.39 -25.89
CA VAL A 89 7.87 -0.71 -24.95
C VAL A 89 6.97 0.49 -24.70
N LEU A 90 7.56 1.67 -24.50
CA LEU A 90 6.82 2.92 -24.33
C LEU A 90 6.01 3.28 -25.57
N LYS A 91 6.56 3.09 -26.77
CA LYS A 91 5.85 3.33 -28.01
C LYS A 91 4.67 2.37 -28.18
N VAL A 92 4.84 1.08 -27.89
CA VAL A 92 3.74 0.09 -27.95
C VAL A 92 2.63 0.44 -26.96
N LEU A 93 2.97 0.78 -25.71
CA LEU A 93 1.98 1.23 -24.73
C LEU A 93 1.23 2.49 -25.22
N GLY A 94 1.97 3.47 -25.74
CA GLY A 94 1.40 4.71 -26.27
C GLY A 94 0.44 4.48 -27.44
N LEU A 95 0.83 3.65 -28.41
CA LEU A 95 -0.02 3.29 -29.55
C LEU A 95 -1.26 2.50 -29.12
N PHE A 96 -1.12 1.56 -28.18
CA PHE A 96 -2.25 0.83 -27.61
C PHE A 96 -3.25 1.78 -26.92
N VAL A 97 -2.75 2.78 -26.19
CA VAL A 97 -3.60 3.81 -25.55
C VAL A 97 -4.29 4.68 -26.59
N GLN A 98 -3.56 5.19 -27.58
CA GLN A 98 -4.09 6.05 -28.66
C GLN A 98 -5.17 5.34 -29.49
N ASN A 99 -5.04 4.04 -29.71
CA ASN A 99 -6.01 3.22 -30.43
C ASN A 99 -7.13 2.68 -29.51
N GLY A 100 -7.41 3.38 -28.41
CA GLY A 100 -8.57 3.10 -27.58
C GLY A 100 -8.46 1.82 -26.75
N SER A 101 -7.25 1.35 -26.46
CA SER A 101 -6.93 0.26 -25.50
C SER A 101 -7.85 -0.96 -25.61
N ASN A 102 -8.04 -1.47 -26.82
CA ASN A 102 -9.01 -2.52 -27.12
C ASN A 102 -8.69 -3.82 -26.37
N ASN A 103 -9.69 -4.42 -25.69
CA ASN A 103 -9.51 -5.68 -24.97
C ASN A 103 -9.06 -6.86 -25.85
N LYS A 104 -9.39 -6.83 -27.16
CA LYS A 104 -8.92 -7.86 -28.12
C LYS A 104 -7.40 -7.79 -28.35
N GLU A 105 -6.78 -6.65 -28.02
CA GLU A 105 -5.36 -6.35 -28.20
C GLU A 105 -4.62 -6.33 -26.85
N LYS A 106 -5.20 -6.90 -25.79
CA LYS A 106 -4.61 -6.92 -24.43
C LYS A 106 -3.22 -7.58 -24.36
N TYR A 107 -2.84 -8.35 -25.38
CA TYR A 107 -1.49 -8.92 -25.48
C TYR A 107 -0.40 -7.86 -25.68
N CYS A 108 -0.74 -6.62 -26.05
CA CYS A 108 0.17 -5.47 -25.94
C CYS A 108 0.60 -5.23 -24.48
N LEU A 109 -0.29 -5.45 -23.50
CA LEU A 109 0.08 -5.34 -22.08
C LEU A 109 0.98 -6.49 -21.63
N ILE A 110 0.82 -7.69 -22.21
CA ILE A 110 1.73 -8.81 -21.98
C ILE A 110 3.10 -8.47 -22.54
N LEU A 111 3.18 -7.89 -23.73
CA LEU A 111 4.45 -7.43 -24.28
C LEU A 111 5.11 -6.36 -23.39
N VAL A 112 4.33 -5.40 -22.88
CA VAL A 112 4.82 -4.41 -21.91
C VAL A 112 5.30 -5.06 -20.62
N SER A 113 4.62 -6.11 -20.12
CA SER A 113 5.05 -6.82 -18.91
C SER A 113 6.35 -7.58 -19.12
N GLN A 114 6.51 -8.27 -20.25
CA GLN A 114 7.67 -9.10 -20.51
C GLN A 114 8.93 -8.30 -20.88
N LEU A 115 8.76 -7.24 -21.67
CA LEU A 115 9.88 -6.47 -22.23
C LEU A 115 10.18 -5.19 -21.44
N GLY A 116 9.22 -4.67 -20.68
CA GLY A 116 9.40 -3.53 -19.80
C GLY A 116 10.19 -3.86 -18.54
N ASN A 117 10.54 -2.83 -17.78
CA ASN A 117 11.21 -2.94 -16.49
C ASN A 117 10.83 -1.74 -15.59
N GLU A 118 11.40 -1.67 -14.39
CA GLU A 118 11.07 -0.65 -13.39
C GLU A 118 11.27 0.79 -13.88
N SER A 119 12.12 1.05 -14.87
CA SER A 119 12.36 2.40 -15.42
C SER A 119 11.09 3.07 -15.98
N ILE A 120 10.11 2.29 -16.44
CA ILE A 120 8.83 2.80 -16.98
C ILE A 120 7.67 2.68 -15.97
N LEU A 121 7.94 2.28 -14.73
CA LEU A 121 6.91 2.02 -13.72
C LEU A 121 5.97 3.20 -13.52
N LEU A 122 6.51 4.42 -13.41
CA LEU A 122 5.70 5.62 -13.19
C LEU A 122 4.78 5.92 -14.37
N ILE A 123 5.22 5.65 -15.60
CA ILE A 123 4.43 5.83 -16.82
C ILE A 123 3.27 4.84 -16.84
N VAL A 124 3.55 3.55 -16.58
CA VAL A 124 2.52 2.51 -16.48
C VAL A 124 1.54 2.81 -15.35
N LYS A 125 2.03 3.18 -14.16
CA LYS A 125 1.22 3.56 -12.99
C LYS A 125 0.25 4.69 -13.33
N LYS A 126 0.73 5.75 -13.98
CA LYS A 126 -0.10 6.87 -14.42
C LYS A 126 -1.18 6.41 -15.40
N GLN A 127 -0.84 5.56 -16.37
CA GLN A 127 -1.80 5.05 -17.34
C GLN A 127 -2.89 4.19 -16.68
N ILE A 128 -2.54 3.37 -15.69
CA ILE A 128 -3.51 2.57 -14.91
C ILE A 128 -4.45 3.49 -14.14
N ILE A 129 -3.93 4.54 -13.49
CA ILE A 129 -4.77 5.55 -12.79
C ILE A 129 -5.73 6.22 -13.77
N ASP A 130 -5.28 6.62 -14.96
CA ASP A 130 -6.13 7.23 -15.97
C ASP A 130 -7.23 6.26 -16.44
N TRP A 131 -6.93 4.97 -16.63
CA TRP A 131 -7.95 3.95 -16.92
C TRP A 131 -8.98 3.81 -15.80
N ILE A 132 -8.58 3.94 -14.53
CA ILE A 132 -9.49 3.82 -13.38
C ILE A 132 -10.37 5.06 -13.22
N GLU A 133 -9.76 6.25 -13.27
CA GLU A 133 -10.38 7.50 -12.83
C GLU A 133 -11.00 8.30 -13.98
N ARG A 134 -10.40 8.27 -15.18
CA ARG A 134 -10.85 9.07 -16.33
C ARG A 134 -11.67 8.26 -17.32
N TYR A 135 -11.21 7.05 -17.65
CA TYR A 135 -11.81 6.24 -18.72
C TYR A 135 -12.72 5.11 -18.22
N MET A 136 -12.80 4.89 -16.90
CA MET A 136 -13.65 3.85 -16.28
C MET A 136 -13.41 2.41 -16.81
N ARG A 137 -12.20 2.12 -17.28
CA ARG A 137 -11.77 0.81 -17.80
C ARG A 137 -11.20 -0.08 -16.70
N LEU A 138 -12.02 -0.39 -15.71
CA LEU A 138 -11.58 -1.05 -14.47
C LEU A 138 -10.96 -2.44 -14.70
N GLN A 139 -11.53 -3.26 -15.57
CA GLN A 139 -11.00 -4.61 -15.87
C GLN A 139 -9.64 -4.56 -16.59
N LEU A 140 -9.46 -3.57 -17.47
CA LEU A 140 -8.19 -3.36 -18.14
C LEU A 140 -7.13 -2.90 -17.13
N ALA A 141 -7.48 -1.97 -16.24
CA ALA A 141 -6.61 -1.53 -15.16
C ALA A 141 -6.19 -2.67 -14.23
N ILE A 142 -7.14 -3.55 -13.86
CA ILE A 142 -6.85 -4.76 -13.07
C ILE A 142 -5.87 -5.67 -13.81
N THR A 143 -6.10 -5.94 -15.10
CA THR A 143 -5.20 -6.76 -15.93
C THR A 143 -3.80 -6.14 -16.01
N ALA A 144 -3.72 -4.81 -16.10
CA ALA A 144 -2.44 -4.11 -16.18
C ALA A 144 -1.63 -4.15 -14.85
N LEU A 145 -2.24 -4.49 -13.71
CA LEU A 145 -1.48 -4.72 -12.47
C LEU A 145 -0.52 -5.92 -12.59
N ASP A 146 -0.80 -6.89 -13.47
CA ASP A 146 0.08 -8.03 -13.72
C ASP A 146 1.42 -7.61 -14.34
N ILE A 147 1.51 -6.41 -14.94
CA ILE A 147 2.78 -5.83 -15.38
C ILE A 147 3.74 -5.69 -14.20
N PHE A 148 3.26 -5.14 -13.09
CA PHE A 148 4.06 -4.98 -11.87
C PHE A 148 4.39 -6.32 -11.21
N THR A 149 3.45 -7.26 -11.20
CA THR A 149 3.71 -8.62 -10.71
C THR A 149 4.79 -9.32 -11.52
N THR A 150 4.81 -9.12 -12.84
CA THR A 150 5.82 -9.69 -13.75
C THR A 150 7.21 -9.13 -13.47
N TRP A 151 7.33 -7.81 -13.22
CA TRP A 151 8.62 -7.22 -12.87
C TRP A 151 9.10 -7.65 -11.48
N GLY A 152 8.19 -7.91 -10.55
CA GLY A 152 8.49 -8.56 -9.27
C GLY A 152 9.41 -7.78 -8.33
N THR A 153 9.70 -6.50 -8.62
CA THR A 153 10.57 -5.67 -7.79
C THR A 153 9.85 -5.18 -6.53
N PRO A 154 10.57 -4.84 -5.45
CA PRO A 154 9.96 -4.25 -4.26
C PRO A 154 9.09 -3.02 -4.57
N LYS A 155 9.54 -2.13 -5.47
CA LYS A 155 8.80 -0.94 -5.91
C LYS A 155 7.51 -1.29 -6.67
N SER A 156 7.55 -2.36 -7.47
CA SER A 156 6.38 -2.87 -8.19
C SER A 156 5.31 -3.35 -7.21
N TYR A 157 5.68 -4.15 -6.21
CA TYR A 157 4.74 -4.58 -5.17
C TYR A 157 4.25 -3.44 -4.28
N ARG A 158 5.11 -2.47 -3.90
CA ARG A 158 4.66 -1.25 -3.19
C ARG A 158 3.60 -0.52 -4.00
N THR A 159 3.80 -0.39 -5.31
CA THR A 159 2.83 0.25 -6.21
C THR A 159 1.50 -0.49 -6.23
N ILE A 160 1.49 -1.82 -6.32
CA ILE A 160 0.26 -2.63 -6.25
C ILE A 160 -0.43 -2.43 -4.89
N TYR A 161 0.33 -2.42 -3.80
CA TYR A 161 -0.22 -2.18 -2.46
C TYR A 161 -0.82 -0.78 -2.31
N GLU A 162 -0.22 0.25 -2.92
CA GLU A 162 -0.82 1.59 -3.00
C GLU A 162 -2.17 1.56 -3.74
N PHE A 163 -2.28 0.82 -4.86
CA PHE A 163 -3.57 0.63 -5.55
C PHE A 163 -4.60 -0.04 -4.64
N ALA A 164 -4.20 -1.06 -3.89
CA ALA A 164 -5.05 -1.78 -2.95
C ALA A 164 -5.65 -0.83 -1.89
N LYS A 165 -4.83 0.06 -1.30
CA LYS A 165 -5.29 1.01 -0.29
C LYS A 165 -6.07 2.18 -0.89
N LYS A 166 -5.57 2.79 -1.98
CA LYS A 166 -6.19 3.96 -2.62
C LYS A 166 -7.60 3.64 -3.14
N TYR A 167 -7.81 2.44 -3.69
CA TYR A 167 -9.09 2.06 -4.30
C TYR A 167 -9.93 1.10 -3.44
N LYS A 168 -9.59 0.93 -2.15
CA LYS A 168 -10.33 0.08 -1.20
C LYS A 168 -11.84 0.40 -1.16
N THR A 169 -12.20 1.67 -1.12
CA THR A 169 -13.60 2.14 -0.99
C THR A 169 -14.18 2.63 -2.32
N LYS A 170 -13.53 3.59 -2.99
CA LYS A 170 -14.08 4.27 -4.18
C LYS A 170 -14.19 3.40 -5.44
N LYS A 171 -13.30 2.42 -5.62
CA LYS A 171 -13.27 1.49 -6.78
C LYS A 171 -12.97 0.07 -6.29
N ARG A 172 -13.84 -0.44 -5.41
CA ARG A 172 -13.62 -1.67 -4.64
C ARG A 172 -13.09 -2.84 -5.46
N ASN A 173 -13.60 -3.08 -6.67
CA ASN A 173 -13.12 -4.18 -7.53
C ASN A 173 -11.61 -4.09 -7.83
N VAL A 174 -11.09 -2.89 -8.08
CA VAL A 174 -9.65 -2.66 -8.30
C VAL A 174 -8.88 -2.88 -7.00
N GLY A 175 -9.37 -2.29 -5.90
CA GLY A 175 -8.75 -2.46 -4.58
C GLY A 175 -8.66 -3.92 -4.16
N THR A 176 -9.77 -4.67 -4.27
CA THR A 176 -9.84 -6.11 -3.99
C THR A 176 -8.90 -6.93 -4.86
N ALA A 177 -8.82 -6.64 -6.16
CA ALA A 177 -7.90 -7.35 -7.06
C ALA A 177 -6.43 -7.09 -6.70
N ALA A 178 -6.07 -5.84 -6.42
CA ALA A 178 -4.72 -5.48 -5.99
C ALA A 178 -4.37 -6.12 -4.64
N SER A 179 -5.27 -6.10 -3.65
CA SER A 179 -5.10 -6.82 -2.38
C SER A 179 -4.88 -8.31 -2.59
N ALA A 180 -5.65 -8.95 -3.47
CA ALA A 180 -5.48 -10.38 -3.76
C ALA A 180 -4.12 -10.70 -4.40
N ILE A 181 -3.53 -9.78 -5.18
CA ILE A 181 -2.18 -9.95 -5.72
C ILE A 181 -1.14 -9.90 -4.58
N ILE A 182 -1.23 -8.90 -3.70
CA ILE A 182 -0.32 -8.79 -2.53
C ILE A 182 -0.44 -10.00 -1.63
N ARG A 183 -1.67 -10.44 -1.31
CA ARG A 183 -1.90 -11.62 -0.47
C ARG A 183 -1.24 -12.87 -1.03
N ARG A 184 -1.43 -13.15 -2.33
CA ARG A 184 -0.79 -14.29 -2.98
C ARG A 184 0.73 -14.19 -2.98
N ALA A 185 1.28 -12.98 -3.12
CA ALA A 185 2.73 -12.77 -3.05
C ALA A 185 3.29 -13.04 -1.65
N ALA A 186 2.56 -12.60 -0.61
CA ALA A 186 2.88 -12.86 0.80
C ALA A 186 2.77 -14.37 1.14
N GLU A 187 1.66 -15.01 0.76
CA GLU A 187 1.40 -16.45 0.96
C GLU A 187 2.51 -17.32 0.35
N LYS A 188 2.99 -16.97 -0.86
CA LYS A 188 4.11 -17.67 -1.51
C LYS A 188 5.41 -17.64 -0.71
N GLN A 189 5.57 -16.66 0.19
CA GLN A 189 6.74 -16.52 1.06
C GLN A 189 6.45 -16.94 2.51
N GLY A 190 5.25 -17.46 2.80
CA GLY A 190 4.83 -17.79 4.16
C GLY A 190 4.68 -16.57 5.08
N LEU A 191 4.40 -15.39 4.52
CA LEU A 191 4.27 -14.13 5.25
C LEU A 191 2.82 -13.66 5.29
N THR A 192 2.48 -12.86 6.30
CA THR A 192 1.25 -12.05 6.25
C THR A 192 1.40 -10.89 5.25
N GLU A 193 0.29 -10.26 4.86
CA GLU A 193 0.34 -9.08 4.00
C GLU A 193 1.20 -7.96 4.63
N GLU A 194 1.08 -7.76 5.94
CA GLU A 194 1.82 -6.76 6.71
C GLU A 194 3.33 -7.06 6.68
N GLN A 195 3.71 -8.29 7.03
CA GLN A 195 5.11 -8.74 7.01
C GLN A 195 5.72 -8.65 5.61
N PHE A 196 4.95 -9.00 4.58
CA PHE A 196 5.39 -8.82 3.20
C PHE A 196 5.64 -7.34 2.90
N THR A 197 4.72 -6.45 3.27
CA THR A 197 4.86 -5.01 3.03
C THR A 197 6.02 -4.36 3.80
N ASP A 198 6.34 -4.87 5.00
CA ASP A 198 7.51 -4.45 5.76
C ASP A 198 8.80 -4.71 4.97
N ARG A 199 8.93 -5.90 4.37
CA ARG A 199 10.08 -6.28 3.55
C ARG A 199 10.17 -5.52 2.23
N LEU A 200 9.10 -4.85 1.82
CA LEU A 200 9.12 -3.99 0.64
C LEU A 200 9.74 -2.61 0.94
N MET A 201 10.13 -2.28 2.18
CA MET A 201 10.71 -0.97 2.46
C MET A 201 12.07 -0.80 1.78
N PRO A 202 12.25 0.25 0.96
CA PRO A 202 13.55 0.52 0.38
C PRO A 202 14.51 1.03 1.45
N ASP A 203 15.79 0.70 1.30
CA ASP A 203 16.89 1.30 2.06
C ASP A 203 17.40 2.59 1.42
N PHE A 204 17.09 2.83 0.13
CA PHE A 204 17.60 3.95 -0.67
C PHE A 204 19.13 4.09 -0.68
N SER A 205 19.85 2.97 -0.52
CA SER A 205 21.32 2.93 -0.36
C SER A 205 21.81 3.69 0.88
N PHE A 206 21.01 3.72 1.94
CA PHE A 206 21.47 4.12 3.27
C PHE A 206 22.26 2.99 3.93
N GLU A 207 23.30 3.38 4.64
CA GLU A 207 24.07 2.54 5.55
C GLU A 207 23.78 3.04 6.97
N GLY A 208 22.86 2.35 7.65
CA GLY A 208 22.26 2.86 8.90
C GLY A 208 21.45 4.13 8.64
N SER A 209 21.76 5.20 9.37
CA SER A 209 21.03 6.49 9.27
C SER A 209 21.50 7.39 8.14
N PHE A 210 22.59 7.04 7.43
CA PHE A 210 23.22 7.92 6.44
C PHE A 210 23.38 7.25 5.08
N ARG A 211 23.16 8.03 4.03
CA ARG A 211 23.64 7.74 2.69
C ARG A 211 24.81 8.65 2.35
N TYR A 212 25.96 8.05 2.06
CA TYR A 212 27.17 8.79 1.69
C TYR A 212 27.18 9.12 0.20
N PHE A 213 27.70 10.30 -0.15
CA PHE A 213 27.91 10.70 -1.54
C PHE A 213 29.08 11.68 -1.64
N GLU A 214 29.76 11.70 -2.79
CA GLU A 214 30.91 12.55 -3.02
C GLU A 214 30.61 13.66 -4.02
N VAL A 215 31.11 14.86 -3.73
CA VAL A 215 31.07 16.01 -4.64
C VAL A 215 32.45 16.65 -4.63
N GLU A 216 33.10 16.71 -5.81
CA GLU A 216 34.44 17.29 -5.99
C GLU A 216 35.50 16.73 -5.00
N GLY A 217 35.44 15.44 -4.68
CA GLY A 217 36.37 14.76 -3.78
C GLY A 217 36.11 15.00 -2.28
N GLN A 218 35.01 15.67 -1.93
CA GLN A 218 34.56 15.82 -0.54
C GLN A 218 33.36 14.89 -0.28
N THR A 219 33.35 14.27 0.90
CA THR A 219 32.28 13.37 1.32
C THR A 219 31.18 14.14 2.05
N TYR A 220 29.94 13.83 1.70
CA TYR A 220 28.73 14.36 2.31
C TYR A 220 27.81 13.22 2.75
N ARG A 221 26.90 13.51 3.68
CA ARG A 221 25.93 12.55 4.21
C ARG A 221 24.52 13.07 4.00
N ALA A 222 23.67 12.26 3.37
CA ALA A 222 22.22 12.47 3.35
C ALA A 222 21.58 11.65 4.49
N TYR A 223 20.56 12.20 5.15
CA TYR A 223 19.81 11.53 6.21
C TYR A 223 18.31 11.84 6.10
N ILE A 224 17.47 11.06 6.78
CA ILE A 224 16.02 11.34 6.87
C ILE A 224 15.78 12.17 8.14
N ASP A 225 15.24 13.37 7.97
CA ASP A 225 14.90 14.24 9.10
C ASP A 225 13.60 13.81 9.81
N MET A 226 13.29 14.49 10.92
CA MET A 226 12.05 14.27 11.69
C MET A 226 10.77 14.66 10.92
N ASN A 227 10.85 15.12 9.67
CA ASN A 227 9.71 15.38 8.80
C ASN A 227 9.61 14.38 7.64
N PHE A 228 10.36 13.27 7.70
CA PHE A 228 10.52 12.30 6.62
C PHE A 228 10.95 12.95 5.31
N LYS A 229 11.93 13.85 5.38
CA LYS A 229 12.56 14.45 4.22
C LYS A 229 14.05 14.18 4.22
N LEU A 230 14.63 14.08 3.03
CA LEU A 230 16.08 14.09 2.91
C LEU A 230 16.65 15.45 3.32
N ALA A 231 17.55 15.41 4.29
CA ALA A 231 18.44 16.48 4.70
C ALA A 231 19.90 16.08 4.44
N TYR A 232 20.81 17.04 4.47
CA TYR A 232 22.21 16.82 4.11
C TYR A 232 23.13 17.49 5.12
N GLN A 233 24.29 16.88 5.35
CA GLN A 233 25.35 17.43 6.18
C GLN A 233 26.73 17.14 5.57
N ASN A 234 27.72 17.95 5.93
CA ASN A 234 29.11 17.66 5.60
C ASN A 234 29.66 16.52 6.48
N GLU A 235 30.92 16.15 6.26
CA GLU A 235 31.60 15.10 7.02
C GLU A 235 31.68 15.40 8.54
N GLU A 236 31.76 16.68 8.91
CA GLU A 236 31.79 17.16 10.30
C GLU A 236 30.39 17.20 10.97
N GLY A 237 29.32 16.80 10.27
CA GLY A 237 27.95 16.82 10.81
C GLY A 237 27.26 18.20 10.75
N LYS A 238 27.85 19.17 10.04
CA LYS A 238 27.25 20.49 9.85
C LYS A 238 26.11 20.41 8.82
N PRO A 239 24.87 20.81 9.18
CA PRO A 239 23.73 20.73 8.27
C PRO A 239 23.86 21.70 7.08
N LEU A 240 23.35 21.29 5.93
CA LEU A 240 23.37 22.05 4.68
C LEU A 240 21.96 22.50 4.29
N LYS A 241 21.83 23.76 3.86
CA LYS A 241 20.55 24.32 3.40
C LYS A 241 20.18 23.90 1.96
N SER A 242 21.15 23.44 1.20
CA SER A 242 21.01 23.01 -0.20
C SER A 242 22.02 21.92 -0.51
N PHE A 243 21.91 21.32 -1.69
CA PHE A 243 22.98 20.47 -2.21
C PHE A 243 24.33 21.20 -2.19
N PRO A 244 25.44 20.48 -1.96
CA PRO A 244 26.78 21.02 -2.18
C PRO A 244 26.90 21.66 -3.57
N LYS A 245 27.73 22.69 -3.68
CA LYS A 245 28.02 23.32 -4.97
C LYS A 245 28.58 22.26 -5.93
N ASN A 246 28.22 22.35 -7.22
CA ASN A 246 28.66 21.41 -8.26
C ASN A 246 28.16 19.95 -8.11
N THR A 247 27.16 19.69 -7.26
CA THR A 247 26.50 18.37 -7.22
C THR A 247 25.94 18.01 -8.62
N PRO A 248 26.25 16.83 -9.18
CA PRO A 248 25.75 16.41 -10.50
C PRO A 248 24.23 16.49 -10.61
N LYS A 249 23.71 16.89 -11.78
CA LYS A 249 22.25 17.07 -11.99
C LYS A 249 21.50 15.76 -11.83
N GLU A 250 22.12 14.65 -12.23
CA GLU A 250 21.63 13.29 -12.12
C GLU A 250 21.41 12.92 -10.65
N LEU A 251 22.42 13.17 -9.80
CA LEU A 251 22.33 12.91 -8.36
C LEU A 251 21.29 13.81 -7.66
N GLN A 252 21.21 15.08 -8.05
CA GLN A 252 20.14 15.96 -7.56
C GLN A 252 18.75 15.46 -7.95
N SER A 253 18.58 14.91 -9.15
CA SER A 253 17.32 14.33 -9.60
C SER A 253 16.98 13.06 -8.81
N GLU A 254 17.97 12.19 -8.59
CA GLU A 254 17.80 10.97 -7.80
C GLU A 254 17.33 11.29 -6.38
N PHE A 255 17.99 12.21 -5.67
CA PHE A 255 17.57 12.61 -4.33
C PHE A 255 16.18 13.26 -4.30
N LYS A 256 15.82 14.03 -5.32
CA LYS A 256 14.45 14.57 -5.45
C LYS A 256 13.42 13.45 -5.60
N ASP A 257 13.74 12.39 -6.34
CA ASP A 257 12.85 11.26 -6.54
C ASP A 257 12.75 10.39 -5.29
N ILE A 258 13.87 10.15 -4.58
CA ILE A 258 13.87 9.49 -3.26
C ILE A 258 12.99 10.27 -2.28
N ASN A 259 13.11 11.60 -2.22
CA ASN A 259 12.30 12.42 -1.33
C ASN A 259 10.78 12.33 -1.65
N LYS A 260 10.41 12.19 -2.93
CA LYS A 260 9.01 11.93 -3.33
C LYS A 260 8.57 10.53 -2.91
N GLU A 261 9.43 9.52 -3.06
CA GLU A 261 9.13 8.16 -2.64
C GLU A 261 8.97 8.04 -1.12
N ILE A 262 9.88 8.63 -0.34
CA ILE A 262 9.76 8.69 1.13
C ILE A 262 8.42 9.31 1.53
N LYS A 263 8.00 10.41 0.89
CA LYS A 263 6.68 11.02 1.17
C LYS A 263 5.53 10.06 0.91
N GLY A 264 5.55 9.34 -0.21
CA GLY A 264 4.53 8.34 -0.55
C GLY A 264 4.49 7.18 0.45
N ILE A 265 5.67 6.66 0.81
CA ILE A 265 5.84 5.60 1.81
C ILE A 265 5.33 6.06 3.17
N THR A 266 5.70 7.25 3.62
CA THR A 266 5.29 7.82 4.92
C THR A 266 3.77 7.92 5.04
N GLN A 267 3.07 8.40 3.99
CA GLN A 267 1.61 8.48 3.99
C GLN A 267 0.94 7.11 4.16
N MET A 268 1.49 6.11 3.49
CA MET A 268 1.03 4.73 3.57
C MET A 268 1.35 4.11 4.93
N GLN A 269 2.56 4.33 5.45
CA GLN A 269 3.03 3.80 6.72
C GLN A 269 2.27 4.38 7.91
N ASN A 270 1.96 5.68 7.90
CA ASN A 270 1.10 6.30 8.91
C ASN A 270 -0.24 5.59 9.05
N SER A 271 -0.89 5.30 7.92
CA SER A 271 -2.19 4.62 7.91
C SER A 271 -2.08 3.18 8.41
N ARG A 272 -0.99 2.49 8.05
CA ARG A 272 -0.73 1.10 8.46
C ARG A 272 -0.43 1.01 9.95
N LEU A 273 0.53 1.79 10.45
CA LEU A 273 0.92 1.80 11.86
C LEU A 273 -0.20 2.28 12.77
N THR A 274 -1.03 3.24 12.31
CA THR A 274 -2.26 3.60 13.03
C THR A 274 -3.17 2.38 13.19
N ASN A 275 -3.39 1.59 12.15
CA ASN A 275 -4.19 0.37 12.27
C ASN A 275 -3.52 -0.68 13.16
N GLU A 276 -2.20 -0.87 13.08
CA GLU A 276 -1.48 -1.82 13.94
C GLU A 276 -1.63 -1.46 15.43
N MET A 277 -1.54 -0.17 15.76
CA MET A 277 -1.79 0.34 17.11
C MET A 277 -3.23 0.07 17.58
N ILE A 278 -4.21 0.35 16.73
CA ILE A 278 -5.64 0.14 17.04
C ILE A 278 -5.94 -1.34 17.26
N LEU A 279 -5.37 -2.20 16.41
CA LEU A 279 -5.51 -3.66 16.46
C LEU A 279 -4.63 -4.32 17.53
N HIS A 280 -3.76 -3.55 18.19
CA HIS A 280 -2.81 -4.06 19.16
C HIS A 280 -1.93 -5.19 18.58
N THR A 281 -1.42 -4.95 17.36
CA THR A 281 -0.66 -5.94 16.59
C THR A 281 0.68 -6.23 17.27
N LYS A 282 0.95 -7.52 17.51
CA LYS A 282 2.16 -8.00 18.20
C LYS A 282 3.23 -8.38 17.20
N ARG A 283 4.47 -7.99 17.50
CA ARG A 283 5.69 -8.42 16.82
C ARG A 283 6.63 -8.99 17.87
N THR A 284 7.44 -9.99 17.55
CA THR A 284 8.49 -10.40 18.49
C THR A 284 9.51 -9.27 18.65
N ALA A 285 10.19 -9.21 19.80
CA ALA A 285 11.26 -8.22 20.02
C ALA A 285 12.33 -8.23 18.91
N THR A 286 12.74 -9.41 18.45
CA THR A 286 13.69 -9.57 17.34
C THR A 286 13.14 -8.98 16.03
N THR A 287 11.91 -9.34 15.65
CA THR A 287 11.31 -8.84 14.41
C THR A 287 11.10 -7.34 14.44
N TRP A 288 10.73 -6.78 15.60
CA TRP A 288 10.63 -5.33 15.75
C TRP A 288 11.98 -4.66 15.57
N SER A 289 13.03 -5.16 16.22
CA SER A 289 14.38 -4.60 16.14
C SER A 289 14.93 -4.66 14.71
N ASP A 290 14.85 -5.82 14.05
CA ASP A 290 15.33 -6.00 12.66
C ASP A 290 14.65 -5.03 11.67
N LEU A 291 13.34 -4.79 11.84
CA LEU A 291 12.58 -3.94 10.94
C LEU A 291 12.75 -2.46 11.26
N PHE A 292 12.52 -2.07 12.51
CA PHE A 292 12.46 -0.69 12.92
C PHE A 292 13.83 -0.09 13.16
N GLN A 293 14.82 -0.85 13.61
CA GLN A 293 16.20 -0.35 13.74
C GLN A 293 17.03 -0.59 12.47
N GLY A 294 16.65 -1.57 11.64
CA GLY A 294 17.38 -1.92 10.42
C GLY A 294 17.04 -1.09 9.17
N ASN A 295 15.92 -0.36 9.13
CA ASN A 295 15.53 0.44 7.97
C ASN A 295 15.45 1.94 8.34
N PRO A 296 16.09 2.86 7.58
CA PRO A 296 16.17 4.29 7.94
C PRO A 296 14.80 4.98 8.03
N ILE A 297 13.82 4.56 7.22
CA ILE A 297 12.46 5.12 7.26
C ILE A 297 11.74 4.63 8.50
N LEU A 298 11.81 3.32 8.79
CA LEU A 298 11.16 2.73 9.95
C LEU A 298 11.85 3.17 11.26
N PHE A 299 13.14 3.45 11.24
CA PHE A 299 13.87 3.98 12.39
C PHE A 299 13.38 5.35 12.81
N ALA A 300 13.05 6.21 11.85
CA ALA A 300 12.38 7.48 12.15
C ALA A 300 11.00 7.28 12.83
N TYR A 301 10.30 6.18 12.56
CA TYR A 301 9.09 5.81 13.31
C TYR A 301 9.42 5.26 14.70
N ALA A 302 10.45 4.43 14.83
CA ALA A 302 10.91 3.85 16.09
C ALA A 302 11.20 4.93 17.13
N MET A 303 11.88 6.01 16.71
CA MET A 303 12.27 7.12 17.58
C MET A 303 11.12 8.05 17.98
N ARG A 304 10.05 8.10 17.18
CA ARG A 304 8.99 9.12 17.30
C ARG A 304 7.64 8.55 17.74
N LEU A 305 7.64 7.31 18.18
CA LEU A 305 6.47 6.61 18.68
C LEU A 305 6.81 5.90 19.99
N VAL A 306 5.81 5.75 20.84
CA VAL A 306 5.92 5.01 22.09
C VAL A 306 5.53 3.55 21.86
N TRP A 307 6.40 2.64 22.26
CA TRP A 307 6.22 1.20 22.13
C TRP A 307 5.99 0.58 23.49
N GLY A 308 5.44 -0.62 23.51
CA GLY A 308 5.17 -1.39 24.72
C GLY A 308 5.75 -2.78 24.58
N GLU A 309 6.49 -3.22 25.59
CA GLU A 309 6.97 -4.59 25.72
C GLU A 309 5.93 -5.39 26.52
N TYR A 310 5.46 -6.49 25.95
CA TYR A 310 4.47 -7.37 26.52
C TYR A 310 5.06 -8.76 26.75
N ASP A 311 4.75 -9.37 27.89
CA ASP A 311 5.15 -10.74 28.18
C ASP A 311 4.32 -11.78 27.40
N ALA A 312 4.65 -13.06 27.56
CA ALA A 312 3.92 -14.17 26.94
C ALA A 312 2.44 -14.27 27.39
N ASN A 313 2.07 -13.67 28.52
CA ASN A 313 0.70 -13.59 29.04
C ASN A 313 -0.06 -12.35 28.54
N ASN A 314 0.55 -11.55 27.67
CA ASN A 314 0.03 -10.28 27.15
C ASN A 314 -0.12 -9.18 28.20
N LEU A 315 0.69 -9.23 29.27
CA LEU A 315 0.78 -8.17 30.25
C LEU A 315 1.84 -7.15 29.81
N LEU A 316 1.50 -5.87 29.87
CA LEU A 316 2.44 -4.78 29.61
C LEU A 316 3.51 -4.78 30.69
N LYS A 317 4.76 -5.05 30.32
CA LYS A 317 5.92 -4.99 31.22
C LYS A 317 6.37 -3.55 31.39
N GLN A 318 6.59 -2.87 30.28
CA GLN A 318 7.09 -1.49 30.23
C GLN A 318 6.77 -0.82 28.90
N THR A 319 6.84 0.50 28.88
CA THR A 319 6.78 1.31 27.65
C THR A 319 8.11 1.96 27.38
N PHE A 320 8.42 2.20 26.12
CA PHE A 320 9.72 2.72 25.72
C PHE A 320 9.69 3.51 24.41
N VAL A 321 10.77 4.25 24.17
CA VAL A 321 11.10 4.90 22.89
C VAL A 321 12.48 4.44 22.43
N CYS A 322 12.75 4.53 21.13
CA CYS A 322 14.08 4.31 20.58
C CYS A 322 14.84 5.65 20.49
N GLN A 323 16.13 5.65 20.83
CA GLN A 323 17.00 6.82 20.70
C GLN A 323 17.74 6.83 19.36
N GLU A 324 18.42 7.93 19.05
CA GLU A 324 19.16 8.12 17.79
C GLU A 324 20.31 7.12 17.60
N ASP A 325 20.91 6.64 18.69
CA ASP A 325 21.96 5.60 18.68
C ASP A 325 21.41 4.16 18.64
N GLY A 326 20.07 4.01 18.64
CA GLY A 326 19.38 2.72 18.64
C GLY A 326 19.11 2.15 20.03
N SER A 327 19.62 2.76 21.10
CA SER A 327 19.28 2.35 22.47
C SER A 327 17.78 2.54 22.75
N LEU A 328 17.25 1.78 23.71
CA LEU A 328 15.84 1.84 24.09
C LEU A 328 15.72 2.44 25.48
N LEU A 329 14.84 3.42 25.65
CA LEU A 329 14.67 4.15 26.89
C LEU A 329 13.24 3.98 27.41
N ASN A 330 13.08 3.48 28.63
CA ASN A 330 11.76 3.29 29.23
C ASN A 330 11.18 4.60 29.82
N ALA A 331 10.00 4.52 30.44
CA ALA A 331 9.32 5.65 31.09
C ALA A 331 10.01 6.15 32.38
N GLN A 332 10.95 5.37 32.92
CA GLN A 332 11.79 5.72 34.07
C GLN A 332 13.12 6.34 33.62
N GLU A 333 13.30 6.55 32.31
CA GLU A 333 14.55 7.04 31.70
C GLU A 333 15.73 6.08 31.90
N GLU A 334 15.44 4.79 32.03
CA GLU A 334 16.44 3.74 32.09
C GLU A 334 16.61 3.09 30.72
N GLU A 335 17.87 2.83 30.34
CA GLU A 335 18.17 2.07 29.13
C GLU A 335 17.74 0.61 29.34
N ILE A 336 17.04 0.04 28.37
CA ILE A 336 16.48 -1.32 28.45
C ILE A 336 16.91 -2.19 27.28
N VAL A 337 16.88 -3.49 27.50
CA VAL A 337 16.98 -4.52 26.46
C VAL A 337 15.69 -5.31 26.48
N LEU A 338 15.10 -5.52 25.30
CA LEU A 338 13.88 -6.30 25.15
C LEU A 338 14.16 -7.78 25.40
N ASP A 339 13.27 -8.45 26.11
CA ASP A 339 13.33 -9.90 26.26
C ASP A 339 13.01 -10.57 24.91
N GLU A 340 13.82 -11.54 24.47
CA GLU A 340 13.62 -12.25 23.20
C GLU A 340 12.24 -12.94 23.11
N SER A 341 11.69 -13.36 24.25
CA SER A 341 10.38 -13.98 24.35
C SER A 341 9.21 -12.98 24.39
N SER A 342 9.51 -11.68 24.51
CA SER A 342 8.52 -10.62 24.57
C SER A 342 7.95 -10.24 23.19
N PHE A 343 6.80 -9.60 23.25
CA PHE A 343 6.19 -8.96 22.09
C PHE A 343 6.29 -7.44 22.22
N VAL A 344 6.61 -6.78 21.10
CA VAL A 344 6.52 -5.34 20.97
C VAL A 344 5.22 -4.97 20.27
N VAL A 345 4.51 -3.99 20.85
CA VAL A 345 3.28 -3.42 20.30
C VAL A 345 3.41 -1.91 20.24
N LEU A 346 2.90 -1.30 19.17
CA LEU A 346 2.72 0.14 19.12
C LEU A 346 1.57 0.53 20.05
N VAL A 347 1.88 1.27 21.12
CA VAL A 347 0.94 1.47 22.23
C VAL A 347 -0.20 2.39 21.84
N HIS A 348 -1.43 1.96 22.13
CA HIS A 348 -2.58 2.85 22.11
C HIS A 348 -2.74 3.52 23.49
N PRO A 349 -2.90 4.86 23.57
CA PRO A 349 -2.91 5.58 24.85
C PRO A 349 -4.05 5.17 25.80
N ILE A 350 -5.18 4.66 25.29
CA ILE A 350 -6.29 4.12 26.12
C ILE A 350 -5.84 2.99 27.07
N LEU A 351 -4.73 2.31 26.74
CA LEU A 351 -4.16 1.20 27.49
C LEU A 351 -3.08 1.64 28.50
N LEU A 352 -2.77 2.93 28.55
CA LEU A 352 -1.82 3.49 29.50
C LEU A 352 -2.52 4.01 30.74
N GLU A 353 -1.81 3.92 31.86
CA GLU A 353 -2.10 4.69 33.05
C GLU A 353 -1.86 6.19 32.77
N GLU A 354 -2.64 7.04 33.44
CA GLU A 354 -2.60 8.48 33.19
C GLU A 354 -1.21 9.07 33.45
N GLU A 355 -0.53 8.61 34.51
CA GLU A 355 0.82 9.07 34.88
C GLU A 355 1.84 8.77 33.77
N ILE A 356 1.85 7.56 33.23
CA ILE A 356 2.73 7.15 32.12
C ILE A 356 2.39 7.94 30.84
N LEU A 357 1.11 8.14 30.55
CA LEU A 357 0.69 8.92 29.38
C LEU A 357 1.17 10.37 29.47
N GLN A 358 1.05 11.01 30.64
CA GLN A 358 1.51 12.39 30.84
C GLN A 358 3.04 12.48 30.80
N HIS A 359 3.77 11.51 31.36
CA HIS A 359 5.23 11.44 31.23
C HIS A 359 5.65 11.45 29.76
N TRP A 360 5.08 10.58 28.92
CA TRP A 360 5.45 10.52 27.50
C TRP A 360 5.07 11.80 26.74
N LYS A 361 3.91 12.41 27.04
CA LYS A 361 3.54 13.71 26.43
C LYS A 361 4.56 14.79 26.78
N GLN A 362 4.97 14.87 28.05
CA GLN A 362 5.96 15.83 28.50
C GLN A 362 7.32 15.60 27.84
N LYS A 363 7.80 14.36 27.82
CA LYS A 363 9.08 13.99 27.21
C LYS A 363 9.16 14.34 25.72
N PHE A 364 8.09 14.07 24.97
CA PHE A 364 8.01 14.44 23.55
C PHE A 364 7.98 15.97 23.36
N TYR A 365 7.31 16.70 24.24
CA TYR A 365 7.29 18.17 24.21
C TYR A 365 8.66 18.77 24.51
N GLU A 366 9.34 18.30 25.56
CA GLU A 366 10.67 18.78 25.96
C GLU A 366 11.76 18.47 24.92
N SER A 367 11.61 17.34 24.22
CA SER A 367 12.53 16.91 23.17
C SER A 367 12.23 17.52 21.79
N ASP A 368 11.22 18.40 21.67
CA ASP A 368 10.71 18.96 20.40
C ASP A 368 10.36 17.86 19.36
N LEU A 369 9.91 16.70 19.82
CA LEU A 369 9.59 15.55 18.98
C LEU A 369 8.13 15.58 18.57
N THR A 370 7.88 15.74 17.27
CA THR A 370 6.53 15.62 16.70
C THR A 370 6.25 14.17 16.31
N GLN A 371 5.12 13.59 16.73
CA GLN A 371 4.72 12.24 16.31
C GLN A 371 4.25 12.20 14.85
N PRO A 372 4.56 11.12 14.10
CA PRO A 372 4.23 11.02 12.67
C PRO A 372 2.72 10.93 12.38
N PHE A 373 1.95 10.50 13.37
CA PHE A 373 0.49 10.56 13.45
C PHE A 373 0.11 10.71 14.93
N ALA A 374 -1.13 11.12 15.21
CA ALA A 374 -1.58 11.26 16.59
C ALA A 374 -1.57 9.90 17.30
N GLN A 375 -0.64 9.70 18.24
CA GLN A 375 -0.61 8.55 19.16
C GLN A 375 -0.98 9.00 20.57
N LEU A 376 -0.16 9.84 21.23
CA LEU A 376 -0.35 10.22 22.63
C LEU A 376 -1.53 11.18 22.85
N HIS A 377 -1.90 11.95 21.83
CA HIS A 377 -2.98 12.93 21.88
C HIS A 377 -4.30 12.43 21.25
N ARG A 378 -4.45 11.11 21.08
CA ARG A 378 -5.71 10.56 20.56
C ARG A 378 -6.85 10.73 21.58
N PRO A 379 -8.10 10.90 21.13
CA PRO A 379 -9.26 10.87 22.02
C PRO A 379 -9.37 9.55 22.77
N LEU A 380 -9.63 9.63 24.08
CA LEU A 380 -9.72 8.50 24.99
C LEU A 380 -11.17 8.28 25.42
N ILE A 381 -11.92 7.50 24.64
CA ILE A 381 -13.34 7.23 24.93
C ILE A 381 -13.45 5.82 25.50
N ARG A 382 -13.79 5.73 26.78
CA ARG A 382 -14.02 4.46 27.47
C ARG A 382 -15.50 4.12 27.46
N VAL A 383 -15.83 2.84 27.52
CA VAL A 383 -17.22 2.38 27.70
C VAL A 383 -17.70 2.89 29.06
N PRO A 384 -18.78 3.69 29.13
CA PRO A 384 -19.37 4.10 30.40
C PRO A 384 -19.82 2.89 31.22
N GLU A 385 -19.74 2.97 32.55
CA GLU A 385 -20.07 1.85 33.44
C GLU A 385 -21.51 1.34 33.21
N GLU A 386 -22.44 2.26 33.00
CA GLU A 386 -23.85 2.00 32.72
C GLU A 386 -24.12 1.33 31.36
N LEU A 387 -23.16 1.42 30.42
CA LEU A 387 -23.29 0.84 29.08
C LEU A 387 -22.53 -0.49 28.94
N LYS A 388 -21.71 -0.91 29.91
CA LYS A 388 -20.86 -2.11 29.78
C LYS A 388 -21.58 -3.37 29.30
N THR A 389 -22.72 -3.68 29.92
CA THR A 389 -23.52 -4.86 29.59
C THR A 389 -24.49 -4.66 28.42
N GLN A 390 -24.63 -3.40 27.97
CA GLN A 390 -25.49 -3.05 26.84
C GLN A 390 -24.84 -3.45 25.52
N ARG A 391 -25.68 -3.65 24.51
CA ARG A 391 -25.29 -4.09 23.17
C ARG A 391 -25.52 -3.04 22.09
N MET A 392 -26.16 -1.93 22.47
CA MET A 392 -26.61 -0.89 21.56
C MET A 392 -26.56 0.46 22.28
N ASP A 393 -26.11 1.49 21.57
CA ASP A 393 -26.01 2.86 22.06
C ASP A 393 -26.93 3.74 21.21
N THR A 394 -27.91 4.36 21.88
CA THR A 394 -28.92 5.25 21.29
C THR A 394 -28.55 6.73 21.43
N SER A 395 -27.39 7.07 21.99
CA SER A 395 -26.95 8.46 22.20
C SER A 395 -26.76 9.25 20.90
N PHE A 396 -26.72 8.58 19.75
CA PHE A 396 -26.68 9.21 18.42
C PHE A 396 -28.03 9.25 17.72
N GLN A 397 -29.05 8.59 18.28
CA GLN A 397 -30.36 8.50 17.65
C GLN A 397 -30.96 9.89 17.46
N ASP A 398 -31.55 10.11 16.28
CA ASP A 398 -32.19 11.35 15.83
C ASP A 398 -31.25 12.57 15.75
N LYS A 399 -29.94 12.39 15.93
CA LYS A 399 -28.96 13.46 15.72
C LYS A 399 -28.90 13.79 14.23
N LYS A 400 -29.36 14.99 13.88
CA LYS A 400 -29.25 15.53 12.52
C LYS A 400 -27.79 15.60 12.11
N VAL A 401 -27.54 15.26 10.85
CA VAL A 401 -26.20 15.16 10.30
C VAL A 401 -26.23 15.57 8.84
N ASN A 402 -25.20 16.28 8.38
CA ASN A 402 -25.05 16.53 6.97
C ASN A 402 -24.58 15.23 6.29
N GLY A 403 -25.30 14.73 5.28
CA GLY A 403 -24.89 13.53 4.56
C GLY A 403 -23.46 13.60 3.99
N TYR A 404 -22.94 14.80 3.70
CA TYR A 404 -21.54 15.00 3.33
C TYR A 404 -20.54 14.69 4.45
N GLN A 405 -20.89 14.94 5.72
CA GLN A 405 -20.03 14.63 6.87
C GLN A 405 -19.87 13.12 7.05
N ILE A 406 -20.92 12.34 6.77
CA ILE A 406 -20.89 10.88 6.87
C ILE A 406 -19.95 10.26 5.83
N PHE A 407 -19.83 10.81 4.61
CA PHE A 407 -18.77 10.36 3.69
C PHE A 407 -17.36 10.59 4.22
N GLY A 408 -17.19 11.54 5.16
CA GLY A 408 -15.95 11.73 5.88
C GLY A 408 -15.48 10.44 6.59
N LEU A 409 -16.41 9.62 7.09
CA LEU A 409 -16.11 8.34 7.72
C LEU A 409 -15.44 7.33 6.78
N GLU A 410 -15.67 7.43 5.47
CA GLU A 410 -15.00 6.55 4.50
C GLU A 410 -13.46 6.71 4.54
N LYS A 411 -12.97 7.85 5.03
CA LYS A 411 -11.53 8.09 5.24
C LYS A 411 -10.97 7.36 6.46
N THR A 412 -11.81 7.01 7.44
CA THR A 412 -11.40 6.30 8.67
C THR A 412 -11.78 4.81 8.62
N GLY A 413 -12.08 4.29 7.43
CA GLY A 413 -12.27 2.86 7.19
C GLY A 413 -13.72 2.39 7.27
N TRP A 414 -14.68 3.30 7.45
CA TRP A 414 -16.08 2.97 7.29
C TRP A 414 -16.43 2.79 5.81
N ALA A 415 -17.48 2.02 5.55
CA ALA A 415 -18.08 1.84 4.24
C ALA A 415 -19.59 1.87 4.38
N ARG A 416 -20.27 2.20 3.29
CA ARG A 416 -21.73 2.09 3.22
C ARG A 416 -22.13 0.63 3.43
N GLY A 417 -23.21 0.42 4.17
CA GLY A 417 -23.93 -0.85 4.15
C GLY A 417 -24.60 -1.10 2.80
N SER A 418 -25.51 -2.07 2.73
CA SER A 418 -26.25 -2.34 1.51
C SER A 418 -27.08 -1.13 1.05
N VAL A 419 -27.17 -0.96 -0.26
CA VAL A 419 -27.90 0.14 -0.89
C VAL A 419 -29.31 -0.32 -1.21
N GLY A 420 -30.29 0.17 -0.45
CA GLY A 420 -31.70 -0.17 -0.55
C GLY A 420 -32.41 0.41 -1.76
N ASP A 421 -33.72 0.17 -1.79
CA ASP A 421 -34.60 0.73 -2.81
C ASP A 421 -34.45 2.25 -2.90
N GLY A 422 -34.50 2.76 -4.13
CA GLY A 422 -34.27 4.18 -4.41
C GLY A 422 -32.85 4.67 -4.14
N GLY A 423 -31.89 3.77 -3.88
CA GLY A 423 -30.51 4.15 -3.57
C GLY A 423 -30.29 4.56 -2.12
N SER A 424 -31.22 4.24 -1.21
CA SER A 424 -31.14 4.55 0.21
C SER A 424 -29.95 3.84 0.90
N ILE A 425 -29.32 4.51 1.86
CA ILE A 425 -28.23 3.98 2.67
C ILE A 425 -28.71 3.97 4.12
N SER A 426 -28.98 2.77 4.65
CA SER A 426 -29.54 2.59 6.00
C SER A 426 -28.49 2.45 7.10
N SER A 427 -27.22 2.24 6.74
CA SER A 427 -26.12 2.15 7.70
C SER A 427 -24.77 2.44 7.07
N TYR A 428 -23.83 2.81 7.94
CA TYR A 428 -22.40 2.73 7.68
C TYR A 428 -21.78 1.69 8.61
N GLN A 429 -20.80 0.98 8.07
CA GLN A 429 -20.19 -0.18 8.70
C GLN A 429 -18.66 -0.07 8.64
N ARG A 430 -17.99 -0.34 9.76
CA ARG A 430 -16.54 -0.49 9.82
C ARG A 430 -16.22 -1.93 10.21
N SER A 431 -15.85 -2.72 9.21
CA SER A 431 -15.40 -4.11 9.42
C SER A 431 -13.94 -4.15 9.85
N ILE A 432 -13.68 -4.89 10.92
CA ILE A 432 -12.38 -5.13 11.53
C ILE A 432 -12.13 -6.62 11.41
N ALA A 433 -11.48 -7.01 10.32
CA ALA A 433 -11.41 -8.41 9.88
C ALA A 433 -10.64 -9.27 10.88
N GLU A 434 -9.58 -8.72 11.47
CA GLU A 434 -8.68 -9.37 12.42
C GLU A 434 -9.38 -9.76 13.73
N LEU A 435 -10.50 -9.10 14.04
CA LEU A 435 -11.32 -9.35 15.24
C LEU A 435 -12.69 -9.96 14.90
N GLU A 436 -12.92 -10.30 13.63
CA GLU A 436 -14.23 -10.72 13.09
C GLU A 436 -15.40 -9.85 13.59
N THR A 437 -15.15 -8.55 13.75
CA THR A 437 -16.10 -7.61 14.36
C THR A 437 -16.43 -6.50 13.37
N THR A 438 -17.70 -6.12 13.27
CA THR A 438 -18.17 -4.97 12.51
C THR A 438 -18.86 -4.00 13.45
N ALA A 439 -18.38 -2.76 13.48
CA ALA A 439 -19.10 -1.64 14.09
C ALA A 439 -20.11 -1.09 13.07
N VAL A 440 -21.31 -0.76 13.54
CA VAL A 440 -22.41 -0.25 12.70
C VAL A 440 -22.95 1.03 13.31
N ILE A 441 -23.18 2.03 12.47
CA ILE A 441 -24.01 3.20 12.77
C ILE A 441 -25.17 3.21 11.78
N GLU A 442 -26.40 3.21 12.28
CA GLU A 442 -27.59 3.37 11.45
C GLU A 442 -27.71 4.81 10.94
N THR A 443 -28.29 4.96 9.75
CA THR A 443 -28.51 6.26 9.13
C THR A 443 -29.88 6.32 8.48
N GLU A 444 -30.53 7.47 8.60
CA GLU A 444 -31.80 7.76 7.93
C GLU A 444 -31.64 8.95 6.98
N GLY A 445 -32.42 8.96 5.89
CA GLY A 445 -32.49 10.11 4.98
C GLY A 445 -31.27 10.30 4.07
N ILE A 446 -30.38 9.30 3.95
CA ILE A 446 -29.20 9.36 3.09
C ILE A 446 -29.39 8.43 1.90
N GLY A 447 -29.09 8.91 0.70
CA GLY A 447 -29.14 8.08 -0.51
C GLY A 447 -28.05 8.42 -1.51
N ILE A 448 -27.78 7.53 -2.46
CA ILE A 448 -26.79 7.76 -3.53
C ILE A 448 -27.17 9.01 -4.33
N GLY A 449 -26.27 9.99 -4.35
CA GLY A 449 -26.50 11.27 -5.03
C GLY A 449 -27.45 12.22 -4.28
N TYR A 450 -27.98 11.81 -3.12
CA TYR A 450 -28.89 12.58 -2.28
C TYR A 450 -28.31 12.74 -0.87
N TYR A 451 -27.32 13.63 -0.77
CA TYR A 451 -26.49 13.80 0.43
C TYR A 451 -26.81 15.08 1.22
N ASN A 452 -27.53 16.02 0.60
CA ASN A 452 -27.94 17.27 1.21
C ASN A 452 -29.41 17.19 1.67
N ASN A 453 -29.75 16.13 2.41
CA ASN A 453 -31.07 15.99 2.99
C ASN A 453 -31.07 16.64 4.38
N PRO A 454 -31.87 17.69 4.63
CA PRO A 454 -31.97 18.29 5.97
C PRO A 454 -32.54 17.33 7.00
N GLU A 455 -33.27 16.29 6.56
CA GLU A 455 -33.82 15.29 7.45
C GLU A 455 -32.84 14.18 7.80
N ALA A 456 -31.65 14.14 7.19
CA ALA A 456 -30.67 13.09 7.46
C ALA A 456 -30.29 13.05 8.94
N ALA A 457 -30.31 11.84 9.50
CA ALA A 457 -30.07 11.62 10.92
C ALA A 457 -29.25 10.35 11.16
N LEU A 458 -28.54 10.35 12.28
CA LEU A 458 -27.89 9.16 12.82
C LEU A 458 -28.89 8.35 13.66
N GLY A 459 -28.65 7.04 13.70
CA GLY A 459 -29.42 6.09 14.50
C GLY A 459 -28.58 5.44 15.57
N LYS A 460 -28.81 4.14 15.76
CA LYS A 460 -28.19 3.35 16.82
C LYS A 460 -26.79 2.90 16.44
N VAL A 461 -25.92 2.77 17.44
CA VAL A 461 -24.56 2.24 17.30
C VAL A 461 -24.47 0.89 17.98
N TYR A 462 -23.86 -0.08 17.31
CA TYR A 462 -23.64 -1.41 17.88
C TYR A 462 -22.49 -2.14 17.20
N PHE A 463 -22.06 -3.24 17.82
CA PHE A 463 -21.03 -4.13 17.30
C PHE A 463 -21.63 -5.52 17.08
N VAL A 464 -21.25 -6.17 15.98
CA VAL A 464 -21.67 -7.54 15.65
C VAL A 464 -20.49 -8.34 15.14
N ARG A 465 -20.57 -9.67 15.18
CA ARG A 465 -19.63 -10.49 14.41
C ARG A 465 -19.80 -10.20 12.93
N THR A 466 -18.70 -10.10 12.17
CA THR A 466 -18.72 -9.66 10.76
C THR A 466 -19.63 -10.51 9.87
N ARG A 467 -19.74 -11.82 10.13
CA ARG A 467 -20.67 -12.70 9.39
C ARG A 467 -22.16 -12.35 9.58
N PHE A 468 -22.47 -11.58 10.61
CA PHE A 468 -23.81 -11.06 10.93
C PHE A 468 -23.88 -9.54 10.70
N ALA A 469 -22.94 -8.97 9.94
CA ALA A 469 -23.05 -7.57 9.53
C ALA A 469 -24.37 -7.37 8.76
N PRO A 470 -25.19 -6.38 9.13
CA PRO A 470 -26.54 -6.27 8.60
C PRO A 470 -26.49 -5.97 7.11
N VAL A 471 -27.23 -6.76 6.33
CA VAL A 471 -27.45 -6.49 4.90
C VAL A 471 -28.75 -5.70 4.74
N TRP A 472 -29.84 -6.22 5.31
CA TRP A 472 -31.18 -5.61 5.36
C TRP A 472 -31.85 -5.76 6.73
N GLU A 473 -31.15 -6.40 7.66
CA GLU A 473 -31.68 -6.75 8.97
C GLU A 473 -31.67 -5.51 9.88
N ILE A 474 -32.74 -5.36 10.65
CA ILE A 474 -32.84 -4.39 11.74
C ILE A 474 -32.64 -5.17 13.04
N TYR A 475 -31.68 -4.76 13.85
CA TYR A 475 -31.44 -5.37 15.15
C TYR A 475 -32.15 -4.61 16.26
N ASP A 476 -32.62 -5.35 17.25
CA ASP A 476 -33.06 -4.81 18.52
C ASP A 476 -31.99 -5.02 19.61
N GLU A 477 -32.12 -4.29 20.72
CA GLU A 477 -31.15 -4.29 21.82
C GLU A 477 -30.90 -5.68 22.45
N LYS A 478 -31.85 -6.61 22.32
CA LYS A 478 -31.82 -7.95 22.93
C LYS A 478 -31.27 -9.00 21.97
N ASP A 479 -30.95 -8.65 20.73
CA ASP A 479 -30.41 -9.59 19.75
C ASP A 479 -29.06 -10.14 20.22
N ASN A 480 -29.00 -11.46 20.35
CA ASN A 480 -27.84 -12.17 20.88
C ASN A 480 -26.62 -12.16 19.95
N ARG A 481 -26.80 -11.75 18.68
CA ARG A 481 -25.72 -11.58 17.70
C ARG A 481 -24.91 -10.30 17.93
N LEU A 482 -25.50 -9.31 18.61
CA LEU A 482 -24.79 -8.09 19.00
C LEU A 482 -23.73 -8.40 20.05
N ILE A 483 -22.65 -7.63 20.12
CA ILE A 483 -21.55 -7.81 21.07
C ILE A 483 -21.76 -6.81 22.22
N PRO A 484 -21.79 -7.24 23.49
CA PRO A 484 -21.81 -6.31 24.63
C PRO A 484 -20.60 -5.40 24.60
N PHE A 485 -20.75 -4.12 24.95
CA PHE A 485 -19.66 -3.16 24.84
C PHE A 485 -18.43 -3.52 25.69
N GLU A 486 -18.62 -4.16 26.84
CA GLU A 486 -17.50 -4.68 27.66
C GLU A 486 -16.66 -5.77 26.98
N LYS A 487 -17.19 -6.42 25.93
CA LYS A 487 -16.48 -7.46 25.16
C LYS A 487 -15.79 -6.90 23.92
N VAL A 488 -16.01 -5.63 23.59
CA VAL A 488 -15.31 -4.94 22.52
C VAL A 488 -13.97 -4.44 23.05
N PRO A 489 -12.84 -4.69 22.37
CA PRO A 489 -11.55 -4.17 22.82
C PRO A 489 -11.59 -2.64 22.99
N ALA A 490 -11.02 -2.14 24.09
CA ALA A 490 -11.09 -0.71 24.44
C ALA A 490 -10.53 0.20 23.34
N THR A 491 -9.50 -0.24 22.61
CA THR A 491 -8.94 0.47 21.46
C THR A 491 -9.97 0.63 20.35
N ILE A 492 -10.69 -0.45 20.00
CA ILE A 492 -11.72 -0.44 18.97
C ILE A 492 -12.91 0.43 19.37
N TYR A 493 -13.41 0.29 20.59
CA TYR A 493 -14.51 1.10 21.08
C TYR A 493 -14.14 2.59 21.04
N SER A 494 -12.98 2.96 21.59
CA SER A 494 -12.52 4.36 21.61
C SER A 494 -12.42 4.95 20.19
N GLU A 495 -11.87 4.21 19.24
CA GLU A 495 -11.70 4.68 17.86
C GLU A 495 -13.04 4.81 17.10
N VAL A 496 -13.95 3.85 17.27
CA VAL A 496 -15.29 3.90 16.68
C VAL A 496 -16.06 5.09 17.25
N MET A 497 -16.10 5.24 18.57
CA MET A 497 -16.82 6.34 19.19
C MET A 497 -16.18 7.68 18.87
N SER A 498 -14.85 7.75 18.73
CA SER A 498 -14.16 8.99 18.34
C SER A 498 -14.52 9.41 16.92
N ASP A 499 -14.60 8.47 15.98
CA ASP A 499 -15.04 8.74 14.62
C ASP A 499 -16.49 9.27 14.60
N LEU A 500 -17.38 8.67 15.39
CA LEU A 500 -18.80 9.06 15.44
C LEU A 500 -19.03 10.40 16.14
N GLN A 501 -18.31 10.70 17.22
CA GLN A 501 -18.41 12.01 17.90
C GLN A 501 -18.02 13.17 16.99
N ARG A 502 -17.12 12.97 16.01
CA ARG A 502 -16.78 14.00 15.02
C ARG A 502 -17.96 14.35 14.09
N LEU A 503 -18.96 13.49 13.96
CA LEU A 503 -20.17 13.77 13.17
C LEU A 503 -21.15 14.68 13.91
N GLY A 504 -21.16 14.65 15.24
CA GLY A 504 -22.13 15.36 16.07
C GLY A 504 -21.70 16.76 16.52
N ASN A 505 -20.48 17.19 16.21
CA ASN A 505 -20.01 18.55 16.46
C ASN A 505 -20.40 19.46 15.28
N THR A 506 -21.64 19.94 15.28
CA THR A 506 -22.15 21.01 14.40
C THR A 506 -22.85 22.08 15.19
#